data_AF-A0A4Q3I7E3-F1
#
_entry.id   AF-A0A4Q3I7E3-F1
#
_cell.length_a   1.000
_cell.length_b   1.000
_cell.length_c   1.000
_cell.angle_alpha   90.00
_cell.angle_beta   90.00
_cell.angle_gamma   90.00
#
_symmetry.space_group_name_H-M   'P 1'
#
loop_
_entity.id
_entity.type
_entity.pdbx_description
1 polymer ?
#
loop_
_entity_poly.entity_id
_entity_poly.type
_entity_poly.pdbx_seq_one_letter_code
_entity_poly.pdbx_strand_id
1 'polypeptide(L)' 'MDTGFIGKKSSAAGGWGALKSCGKQLLNSGSPLSGARAMLKANQPDGFDCPGCAWGDPEHGSSFEFCENGVKAVSWEATE' A
#
# COMPACT_ATOMS: atom_id res chain seq x y z
N MET A 1 30.04 3.59 -22.90
CA MET A 1 29.60 3.46 -21.49
C MET A 1 28.57 2.36 -21.43
N ASP A 2 28.93 1.21 -20.84
CA ASP A 2 28.01 0.08 -20.66
C ASP A 2 27.00 0.39 -19.55
N THR A 3 25.76 0.68 -19.94
CA THR A 3 24.62 0.81 -19.02
C THR A 3 24.15 -0.58 -18.58
N GLY A 4 25.02 -1.32 -17.88
CA GLY A 4 24.69 -2.59 -17.27
C GLY A 4 23.94 -2.35 -15.96
N PHE A 5 22.65 -2.66 -15.92
CA PHE A 5 21.83 -2.61 -14.70
C PHE A 5 22.44 -3.53 -13.63
N ILE A 6 22.94 -2.96 -12.52
CA ILE A 6 23.55 -3.69 -11.41
C ILE A 6 22.45 -4.30 -10.54
N GLY A 7 21.79 -5.36 -11.01
CA GLY A 7 20.80 -6.07 -10.18
C GLY A 7 19.92 -7.06 -10.93
N LYS A 8 19.52 -8.13 -10.24
CA LYS A 8 18.41 -9.00 -10.68
C LYS A 8 17.18 -8.12 -10.86
N LYS A 9 16.43 -8.30 -11.96
CA LYS A 9 15.08 -7.72 -12.09
C LYS A 9 14.25 -8.19 -10.90
N SER A 10 13.88 -7.26 -10.01
CA SER A 10 12.98 -7.57 -8.90
C SER A 10 11.63 -7.99 -9.45
N SER A 11 11.02 -8.98 -8.81
CA SER A 11 9.61 -9.31 -9.04
C SER A 11 8.75 -8.05 -8.88
N ALA A 12 7.60 -8.01 -9.58
CA ALA A 12 6.67 -6.90 -9.47
C ALA A 12 6.42 -6.53 -8.00
N ALA A 13 6.63 -5.26 -7.65
CA ALA A 13 6.42 -4.76 -6.30
C ALA A 13 4.94 -4.80 -5.87
N GLY A 14 4.03 -4.97 -6.84
CA GLY A 14 2.59 -5.14 -6.64
C GLY A 14 2.07 -6.46 -7.26
N GLY A 15 0.86 -6.86 -6.85
CA GLY A 15 0.17 -8.05 -7.34
C GLY A 15 -0.53 -8.85 -6.23
N TRP A 16 -1.04 -10.03 -6.56
CA TRP A 16 -1.84 -10.86 -5.63
C TRP A 16 -1.10 -11.25 -4.33
N GLY A 17 0.21 -11.48 -4.41
CA GLY A 17 1.03 -11.76 -3.23
C GLY A 17 1.10 -10.56 -2.26
N ALA A 18 1.29 -9.36 -2.79
CA ALA A 18 1.28 -8.12 -2.02
C ALA A 18 -0.10 -7.87 -1.39
N LEU A 19 -1.18 -8.07 -2.16
CA LEU A 19 -2.55 -7.94 -1.66
C LEU A 19 -2.84 -8.91 -0.50
N LYS A 20 -2.36 -10.16 -0.60
CA LYS A 20 -2.52 -11.15 0.48
C LYS A 20 -1.74 -10.76 1.74
N SER A 21 -0.53 -10.23 1.61
CA SER A 21 0.26 -9.74 2.74
C SER A 21 -0.47 -8.60 3.47
N CYS A 22 -0.92 -7.60 2.72
CA CYS A 22 -1.70 -6.47 3.22
C CYS A 22 -3.01 -6.93 3.88
N GLY A 23 -3.76 -7.84 3.25
CA GLY A 23 -4.99 -8.40 3.79
C GLY A 23 -4.78 -9.13 5.11
N LYS A 24 -3.68 -9.88 5.26
CA LYS A 24 -3.32 -10.54 6.53
C LYS A 24 -3.04 -9.52 7.63
N GLN A 25 -2.37 -8.42 7.29
CA GLN A 25 -2.09 -7.35 8.25
C GLN A 25 -3.38 -6.67 8.72
N LEU A 26 -4.29 -6.36 7.80
CA LEU A 26 -5.62 -5.82 8.13
C LEU A 26 -6.40 -6.79 9.02
N LEU A 27 -6.43 -8.08 8.68
CA LEU A 27 -7.12 -9.10 9.47
C LEU A 27 -6.54 -9.27 10.89
N ASN A 28 -5.25 -9.00 11.06
CA ASN A 28 -4.60 -9.01 12.37
C ASN A 28 -4.77 -7.69 13.14
N SER A 29 -5.25 -6.62 12.50
CA SER A 29 -5.67 -5.41 13.18
C SER A 29 -7.01 -5.66 13.84
N GLY A 30 -7.22 -5.23 15.08
CA GLY A 30 -8.46 -5.47 15.83
C GLY A 30 -9.74 -4.90 15.19
N SER A 31 -9.61 -4.15 14.09
CA SER A 31 -10.68 -3.46 13.37
C SER A 31 -10.45 -3.58 11.84
N PRO A 32 -10.47 -4.80 11.27
CA PRO A 32 -10.05 -5.06 9.89
C PRO A 32 -10.93 -4.35 8.85
N LEU A 33 -12.22 -4.19 9.15
CA LEU A 33 -13.18 -3.56 8.24
C LEU A 33 -13.00 -2.04 8.15
N SER A 34 -12.70 -1.41 9.29
CA SER A 34 -12.43 0.03 9.38
C SER A 34 -11.11 0.37 8.70
N GLY A 35 -10.06 -0.43 8.97
CA GLY A 35 -8.78 -0.34 8.28
C GLY A 35 -8.94 -0.51 6.77
N ALA A 36 -9.69 -1.52 6.31
CA ALA A 36 -9.93 -1.74 4.88
C ALA A 36 -10.67 -0.58 4.21
N ARG A 37 -11.67 0.01 4.89
CA ARG A 37 -12.36 1.22 4.39
C ARG A 37 -11.44 2.43 4.31
N ALA A 38 -10.58 2.62 5.29
CA ALA A 38 -9.58 3.69 5.25
C ALA A 38 -8.60 3.47 4.10
N MET A 39 -8.10 2.24 3.90
CA MET A 39 -7.20 1.92 2.78
C MET A 39 -7.80 2.22 1.40
N LEU A 40 -9.12 2.10 1.21
CA LEU A 40 -9.78 2.47 -0.05
C LEU A 40 -9.80 3.98 -0.31
N LYS A 41 -9.51 4.79 0.71
CA LYS A 41 -9.35 6.25 0.60
C LYS A 41 -7.87 6.67 0.57
N ALA A 42 -6.94 5.74 0.66
CA ALA A 42 -5.53 6.07 0.55
C ALA A 42 -5.19 6.43 -0.91
N ASN A 43 -4.52 7.57 -1.11
CA ASN A 43 -4.12 8.11 -2.41
C ASN A 43 -5.29 8.19 -3.40
N GLN A 44 -6.43 8.67 -2.93
CA GLN A 44 -7.58 9.02 -3.78
C GLN A 44 -7.78 10.54 -3.78
N PRO A 45 -8.42 11.13 -4.81
CA PRO A 45 -8.60 12.58 -4.92
C PRO A 45 -9.30 13.25 -3.73
N ASP A 46 -10.22 12.55 -3.05
CA ASP A 46 -10.92 12.99 -1.84
C ASP A 46 -10.46 12.23 -0.57
N GLY A 47 -9.27 11.62 -0.68
CA GLY A 47 -8.69 10.70 0.27
C GLY A 47 -7.61 11.32 1.15
N PHE A 48 -6.68 10.47 1.59
CA PHE A 48 -5.50 10.87 2.35
C PHE A 48 -4.24 10.21 1.80
N ASP A 49 -3.08 10.81 2.08
CA ASP A 49 -1.80 10.28 1.64
C ASP A 49 -1.42 9.01 2.41
N CYS A 50 -1.05 7.96 1.67
CA CYS A 50 -0.57 6.72 2.27
C CYS A 50 0.74 6.98 3.06
N PRO A 51 0.77 6.79 4.39
CA PRO A 51 1.91 7.16 5.24
C PRO A 51 3.17 6.28 5.04
N GLY A 52 3.06 5.20 4.26
CA GLY A 52 4.17 4.29 3.96
C GLY A 52 4.64 4.30 2.50
N CYS A 53 4.02 5.09 1.63
CA CYS A 53 4.38 5.13 0.22
C CYS A 53 5.68 5.90 -0.02
N ALA A 54 6.54 5.36 -0.89
CA ALA A 54 7.85 5.93 -1.23
C ALA A 54 7.92 6.50 -2.67
N TRP A 55 6.83 6.36 -3.43
CA TRP A 55 6.68 6.87 -4.79
C TRP A 55 5.69 8.03 -4.81
N GLY A 56 5.95 9.00 -5.67
CA GLY A 56 5.12 10.20 -5.83
C GLY A 56 3.72 9.87 -6.34
N ASP A 57 2.83 10.84 -6.18
CA ASP A 57 1.42 10.73 -6.55
C ASP A 57 1.27 10.46 -8.06
N PRO A 58 0.65 9.35 -8.49
CA PRO A 58 0.50 9.03 -9.89
C PRO A 58 -0.52 9.97 -10.56
N GLU A 59 -0.28 10.34 -11.82
CA GLU A 59 -1.21 11.19 -12.60
C GLU A 59 -2.62 10.56 -12.76
N HIS A 60 -2.74 9.24 -12.55
CA HIS A 60 -4.01 8.50 -12.60
C HIS A 60 -4.13 7.64 -11.35
N GLY A 61 -5.13 7.92 -10.51
CA GLY A 61 -5.40 7.12 -9.32
C GLY A 61 -5.84 5.70 -9.68
N SER A 62 -5.12 4.70 -9.18
CA SER A 62 -5.54 3.30 -9.18
C SER A 62 -6.40 2.99 -7.94
N SER A 63 -7.17 1.90 -7.98
CA SER A 63 -7.95 1.44 -6.82
C SER A 63 -7.09 0.94 -5.65
N PHE A 64 -5.79 0.71 -5.88
CA PHE A 64 -4.87 0.18 -4.88
C PHE A 64 -3.50 0.86 -4.99
N GLU A 65 -3.33 1.95 -4.25
CA GLU A 65 -2.11 2.77 -4.29
C GLU A 65 -1.42 2.84 -2.94
N PHE A 66 -1.22 1.68 -2.32
CA PHE A 66 -0.62 1.60 -0.99
C PHE A 66 0.34 0.42 -0.86
N CYS A 67 1.32 0.55 0.03
CA CYS A 67 2.26 -0.51 0.35
C CYS A 67 1.89 -1.19 1.68
N GLU A 68 2.58 -2.30 1.99
CA GLU A 68 2.39 -3.02 3.25
C GLU A 68 2.63 -2.14 4.48
N ASN A 69 3.61 -1.23 4.44
CA ASN A 69 3.89 -0.32 5.55
C ASN A 69 2.76 0.69 5.76
N GLY A 70 2.17 1.19 4.67
CA GLY A 70 1.00 2.06 4.73
C GLY A 70 -0.20 1.34 5.35
N VAL A 71 -0.41 0.09 4.96
CA VAL A 71 -1.46 -0.76 5.56
C VAL A 71 -1.24 -0.96 7.06
N LYS A 72 -0.01 -1.19 7.51
CA LYS A 72 0.33 -1.32 8.94
C LYS A 72 -0.01 -0.06 9.73
N ALA A 73 0.41 1.10 9.23
CA ALA A 73 0.16 2.38 9.88
C ALA A 73 -1.34 2.68 9.98
N VAL A 74 -2.07 2.60 8.86
CA VAL A 74 -3.52 2.84 8.84
C VAL A 74 -4.29 1.83 9.70
N SER A 75 -3.84 0.58 9.75
CA SER A 75 -4.46 -0.45 10.58
C SER A 75 -4.34 -0.18 12.07
N TRP A 76 -3.22 0.43 12.50
CA TRP A 76 -3.01 0.85 13.90
C TRP A 76 -3.98 1.98 14.25
N GLU A 77 -4.02 3.02 13.43
CA GLU A 77 -4.91 4.18 13.60
C GLU A 77 -6.40 3.80 13.56
N ALA A 78 -6.77 2.78 12.77
CA ALA A 78 -8.15 2.31 12.68
C ALA A 78 -8.62 1.47 13.89
N THR A 79 -7.69 1.11 14.78
CA THR A 79 -7.96 0.35 16.02
C THR A 79 -7.87 1.19 17.29
N GLU A 80 -7.34 2.41 17.20
CA GLU A 80 -7.38 3.41 18.27
C GLU A 80 -8.75 4.10 18.41
#